data_AF-A0A972BRE6-F1
#
_entry.id   AF-A0A972BRE6-F1
#
_cell.length_a   1.000
_cell.length_b   1.000
_cell.length_c   1.000
_cell.angle_alpha   90.00
_cell.angle_beta   90.00
_cell.angle_gamma   90.00
#
_symmetry.space_group_name_H-M   'P 1'
#
loop_
_entity.id
_entity.type
_entity.pdbx_description
1 polymer ?
#
loop_
_entity_poly.entity_id
_entity_poly.type
_entity_poly.pdbx_seq_one_letter_code
_entity_poly.pdbx_strand_id
1 'polypeptide(L)' 'VLIHGYGHKLGHVPRTDNRHISRLLRQNAPVSCRVSAVHPAAPTWQAVRVEVGLG' A
#
# COMPACT_ATOMS: atom_id res chain seq x y z
N VAL A 1 4.09 -0.13 -6.39
CA VAL A 1 2.64 0.20 -6.26
C VAL A 1 2.54 1.46 -5.41
N LEU A 2 1.79 2.48 -5.86
CA LEU A 2 1.62 3.73 -5.11
C LEU A 2 0.44 3.60 -4.14
N ILE A 3 0.57 4.21 -2.96
CA ILE A 3 -0.51 4.29 -1.97
C ILE A 3 -1.00 5.73 -1.93
N HIS A 4 -2.29 5.92 -2.22
CA HIS A 4 -2.96 7.21 -2.21
C HIS A 4 -4.08 7.17 -1.17
N GLY A 5 -4.29 8.28 -0.45
CA GLY A 5 -5.40 8.45 0.51
C GLY A 5 -5.91 9.87 0.44
N TYR A 6 -7.22 10.06 0.34
CA TYR A 6 -7.86 11.39 0.21
C TYR A 6 -7.26 12.26 -0.90
N GLY A 7 -6.84 11.66 -2.03
CA GLY A 7 -6.20 12.38 -3.12
C GLY A 7 -4.71 12.69 -2.91
N HIS A 8 -4.14 12.38 -1.74
CA HIS A 8 -2.73 12.60 -1.43
C HIS A 8 -1.91 11.32 -1.59
N LYS A 9 -0.71 11.46 -2.16
CA LYS A 9 0.27 10.37 -2.21
C LYS A 9 0.86 10.16 -0.82
N LEU A 10 0.55 9.03 -0.21
CA LEU A 10 1.07 8.65 1.11
C LEU A 10 2.44 7.97 0.98
N GLY A 11 2.69 7.25 -0.11
CA GLY A 11 3.95 6.57 -0.33
C GLY A 11 3.89 5.50 -1.41
N HIS A 12 4.73 4.49 -1.27
CA HIS A 12 4.74 3.34 -2.17
C HIS A 12 5.09 2.06 -1.42
N VAL A 13 4.55 0.94 -1.88
CA VAL A 13 4.95 -0.40 -1.40
C VAL A 13 6.28 -0.77 -2.06
N PRO A 14 7.33 -1.11 -1.27
CA PRO A 14 8.62 -1.58 -1.78
C PRO A 14 8.49 -2.68 -2.82
N ARG A 15 9.46 -2.79 -3.74
CA ARG A 15 9.43 -3.80 -4.81
C ARG A 15 9.47 -5.23 -4.30
N THR A 16 10.17 -5.48 -3.19
CA THR A 16 10.26 -6.80 -2.54
C THR A 16 8.88 -7.30 -2.10
N ASP A 17 8.00 -6.38 -1.70
CA ASP A 17 6.75 -6.70 -1.01
C ASP A 17 5.53 -6.57 -1.92
N ASN A 18 5.69 -5.96 -3.10
CA ASN A 18 4.57 -5.61 -3.98
C ASN A 18 4.28 -6.60 -5.11
N ARG A 19 4.99 -7.73 -5.19
CA ARG A 19 4.85 -8.70 -6.31
C ARG A 19 3.40 -9.16 -6.50
N HIS A 20 2.73 -9.55 -5.42
CA HIS A 20 1.35 -10.05 -5.47
C HIS A 20 0.36 -8.93 -5.86
N ILE A 21 0.50 -7.76 -5.25
CA ILE A 21 -0.36 -6.59 -5.52
C ILE A 21 -0.20 -6.13 -6.96
N SER A 22 1.05 -6.01 -7.44
CA SER A 22 1.33 -5.59 -8.81
C SER A 22 0.75 -6.56 -9.84
N ARG A 23 0.68 -7.85 -9.54
CA ARG A 23 0.03 -8.84 -10.41
C ARG A 23 -1.48 -8.64 -10.46
N LEU A 24 -2.13 -8.48 -9.30
CA LEU A 24 -3.58 -8.24 -9.21
C LEU A 24 -3.99 -6.97 -9.97
N LEU A 25 -3.23 -5.89 -9.80
CA LEU A 25 -3.49 -4.64 -10.53
C LEU A 25 -3.36 -4.79 -12.05
N ARG A 26 -2.38 -5.56 -12.53
CA ARG A 26 -2.24 -5.86 -13.98
C ARG A 26 -3.40 -6.68 -14.55
N GLN A 27 -4.12 -7.40 -13.69
CA GLN A 27 -5.30 -8.19 -14.05
C GLN A 27 -6.60 -7.40 -13.94
N ASN A 28 -6.53 -6.09 -13.63
CA ASN A 28 -7.70 -5.27 -13.31
C ASN A 28 -8.53 -5.84 -12.15
N ALA A 29 -7.91 -6.59 -11.23
CA ALA A 29 -8.61 -7.07 -10.05
C ALA A 29 -9.02 -5.88 -9.17
N PRO A 30 -10.23 -5.92 -8.57
CA PRO A 30 -10.62 -4.92 -7.58
C PRO A 30 -9.75 -5.14 -6.33
N VAL A 31 -8.85 -4.20 -6.07
CA VAL A 31 -7.96 -4.23 -4.90
C VAL A 31 -8.32 -3.05 -4.01
N SER A 32 -8.56 -3.32 -2.73
CA SER A 32 -8.76 -2.31 -1.70
C SER A 32 -7.52 -2.21 -0.81
N CYS A 33 -7.31 -1.04 -0.23
CA CYS A 33 -6.18 -0.76 0.65
C CYS A 33 -6.68 0.04 1.86
N ARG A 34 -6.27 -0.35 3.06
CA ARG A 34 -6.59 0.35 4.30
C ARG A 34 -5.32 0.52 5.14
N VAL A 35 -5.15 1.70 5.74
CA VAL A 35 -4.10 1.92 6.75
C VAL A 35 -4.47 1.16 8.01
N SER A 36 -3.62 0.24 8.43
CA SER A 36 -3.84 -0.57 9.64
C SER A 36 -3.05 -0.06 10.85
N ALA A 37 -1.91 0.61 10.63
CA ALA A 37 -1.15 1.28 11.69
C ALA A 37 -0.32 2.46 11.16
N VAL A 38 -0.05 3.43 12.04
CA VAL A 38 0.85 4.57 11.81
C VAL A 38 1.81 4.69 12.98
N HIS A 39 3.11 4.74 12.69
CA HIS A 39 4.20 4.86 13.66
C HIS A 39 5.11 6.05 13.31
N PRO A 40 4.79 7.26 13.79
CA PRO A 40 5.50 8.48 13.38
C PRO A 40 6.98 8.51 13.75
N ALA A 41 7.38 7.76 14.79
CA ALA A 41 8.76 7.67 15.25
C ALA A 41 9.57 6.56 14.55
N ALA A 42 8.93 5.72 13.73
CA ALA A 42 9.64 4.69 12.96
C ALA A 42 10.37 5.31 11.76
N PRO A 43 11.38 4.64 11.21
CA PRO A 43 11.98 5.04 9.94
C PRO A 43 10.90 5.22 8.86
N THR A 44 11.09 6.18 7.94
CA THR A 44 10.08 6.58 6.93
C THR A 44 9.40 5.41 6.22
N TRP A 45 10.14 4.33 5.92
CA TRP A 45 9.65 3.14 5.23
C TRP A 45 8.78 2.21 6.08
N GLN A 46 8.74 2.42 7.40
CA GLN A 46 7.99 1.64 8.38
C GLN A 46 6.92 2.48 9.09
N ALA A 47 6.84 3.77 8.77
CA ALA A 47 5.95 4.72 9.44
C ALA A 47 4.45 4.44 9.18
N VAL A 48 4.12 3.72 8.10
CA VAL A 48 2.73 3.37 7.77
C VAL A 48 2.66 1.90 7.39
N ARG A 49 1.75 1.16 8.04
CA ARG A 49 1.37 -0.18 7.63
C ARG A 49 0.01 -0.15 6.96
N VAL A 50 -0.09 -0.86 5.85
CA VAL A 50 -1.35 -1.02 5.11
C VAL A 50 -1.70 -2.49 4.97
N GLU A 51 -3.00 -2.76 4.98
CA GLU A 51 -3.58 -4.03 4.58
C GLU A 51 -4.15 -3.87 3.18
N VAL A 52 -3.89 -4.86 2.34
CA VAL A 52 -4.34 -4.90 0.96
C VAL A 52 -5.17 -6.16 0.77
N GLY A 53 -6.40 -5.99 0.30
CA GLY A 53 -7.36 -7.07 0.11
C GLY A 53 -8.02 -6.98 -1.26
N LEU A 54 -8.77 -8.03 -1.62
CA LEU A 54 -9.68 -7.96 -2.76
C LEU A 54 -10.94 -7.20 -2.34
N GLY A 55 -11.42 -6.35 -3.23
CA GLY A 55 -12.67 -5.60 -3.09
C GLY A 55 -13.88 -6.36 -3.60
#